data_AF-A0A3D1IDM1-F1
#
_entry.id   AF-A0A3D1IDM1-F1
#
_cell.length_a   1.000
_cell.length_b   1.000
_cell.length_c   1.000
_cell.angle_alpha   90.00
_cell.angle_beta   90.00
_cell.angle_gamma   90.00
#
_symmetry.space_group_name_H-M   'P 1'
#
loop_
_entity.id
_entity.type
_entity.pdbx_description
1 polymer ?
#
loop_
_entity_poly.entity_id
_entity_poly.type
_entity_poly.pdbx_seq_one_letter_code
_entity_poly.pdbx_strand_id
1 'polypeptide(L)'
;APNTRAFPEFDELLRRSLRRETELFVESNMREDRSLIELLTADYSFINGRLARHYGIPHVYGEQFRRVTFSEDTDRGGLLGQGSILTLTSYPTRTSPVVRGKWLLENILGSPPPPPPPDVPGLPDRGEGGQPASVRERLERHRENPVCATCHSQMDPLGFALEHFDGIGAFRSVTEAGAPVDASGSFPTGGEFEGLGGLRTFILGHREAFAETFIEKLLAYALGR
;
A
#
# COMPACT_ATOMS: atom_id res chain seq x y z
N ALA A 1 -5.30 -0.85 15.17
CA ALA A 1 -5.96 -1.98 14.47
C ALA A 1 -7.19 -1.46 13.73
N PRO A 2 -7.59 -2.06 12.59
CA PRO A 2 -8.82 -1.72 11.88
C PRO A 2 -10.05 -1.72 12.78
N ASN A 3 -10.94 -0.76 12.55
CA ASN A 3 -12.21 -0.62 13.24
C ASN A 3 -13.21 -1.63 12.68
N THR A 4 -13.81 -2.45 13.54
CA THR A 4 -14.71 -3.54 13.13
C THR A 4 -16.05 -3.07 12.57
N ARG A 5 -16.46 -1.81 12.80
CA ARG A 5 -17.65 -1.24 12.14
C ARG A 5 -17.36 -0.87 10.69
N ALA A 6 -16.16 -0.34 10.41
CA ALA A 6 -15.73 0.01 9.06
C ALA A 6 -15.30 -1.23 8.27
N PHE A 7 -14.63 -2.18 8.94
CA PHE A 7 -14.09 -3.40 8.34
C PHE A 7 -14.55 -4.63 9.14
N PRO A 8 -15.81 -5.07 8.98
CA PRO A 8 -16.37 -6.19 9.74
C PRO A 8 -15.68 -7.53 9.42
N GLU A 9 -15.11 -7.65 8.21
CA GLU A 9 -14.31 -8.79 7.78
C GLU A 9 -12.96 -8.91 8.49
N PHE A 10 -12.51 -7.88 9.23
CA PHE A 10 -11.17 -7.89 9.85
C PHE A 10 -11.17 -8.56 11.24
N ASP A 11 -10.99 -9.87 11.25
CA ASP A 11 -10.89 -10.69 12.46
C ASP A 11 -9.43 -11.05 12.84
N GLU A 12 -9.26 -11.73 13.99
CA GLU A 12 -7.96 -12.20 14.46
C GLU A 12 -7.30 -13.17 13.48
N LEU A 13 -8.10 -14.04 12.83
CA LEU A 13 -7.62 -15.02 11.87
C LEU A 13 -7.06 -14.35 10.62
N LEU A 14 -7.72 -13.31 10.10
CA LEU A 14 -7.21 -12.51 8.99
C LEU A 14 -5.91 -11.81 9.39
N ARG A 15 -5.86 -11.16 10.55
CA ARG A 15 -4.65 -10.46 11.02
C ARG A 15 -3.45 -11.41 11.09
N ARG A 16 -3.62 -12.58 11.69
CA ARG A 16 -2.55 -13.60 11.77
C ARG A 16 -2.17 -14.11 10.39
N SER A 17 -3.14 -14.29 9.50
CA SER A 17 -2.88 -14.80 8.16
C SER A 17 -2.11 -13.79 7.31
N LEU A 18 -2.49 -12.50 7.34
CA LEU A 18 -1.78 -11.41 6.67
C LEU A 18 -0.33 -11.30 7.14
N ARG A 19 -0.10 -11.39 8.46
CA ARG A 19 1.26 -11.41 9.01
C ARG A 19 2.04 -12.62 8.52
N ARG A 20 1.43 -13.81 8.56
CA ARG A 20 2.11 -15.06 8.19
C ARG A 20 2.45 -15.12 6.70
N GLU A 21 1.61 -14.54 5.83
CA GLU A 21 1.91 -14.34 4.42
C GLU A 21 3.23 -13.60 4.21
N THR A 22 3.38 -12.42 4.85
CA THR A 22 4.60 -11.60 4.71
C THR A 22 5.82 -12.32 5.25
N GLU A 23 5.71 -12.98 6.40
CA GLU A 23 6.80 -13.76 6.99
C GLU A 23 7.28 -14.86 6.03
N LEU A 24 6.35 -15.66 5.50
CA LEU A 24 6.68 -16.75 4.57
C LEU A 24 7.24 -16.22 3.24
N PHE A 25 6.69 -15.12 2.74
CA PHE A 25 7.15 -14.50 1.51
C PHE A 25 8.60 -14.01 1.61
N VAL A 26 8.93 -13.25 2.67
CA VAL A 26 10.29 -12.78 2.91
C VAL A 26 11.23 -13.96 3.21
N GLU A 27 10.80 -14.92 4.03
CA GLU A 27 11.59 -16.13 4.34
C GLU A 27 11.94 -16.93 3.08
N SER A 28 10.98 -17.14 2.18
CA SER A 28 11.21 -17.85 0.91
C SER A 28 12.19 -17.11 0.01
N ASN A 29 12.04 -15.78 -0.15
CA ASN A 29 12.98 -14.99 -0.95
C ASN A 29 14.41 -15.07 -0.41
N MET A 30 14.58 -14.99 0.91
CA MET A 30 15.90 -15.10 1.55
C MET A 30 16.49 -16.50 1.43
N ARG A 31 15.71 -17.55 1.72
CA ARG A 31 16.19 -18.95 1.67
C ARG A 31 16.53 -19.42 0.26
N GLU A 32 15.83 -18.90 -0.73
CA GLU A 32 16.03 -19.23 -2.15
C GLU A 32 17.03 -18.29 -2.84
N ASP A 33 17.72 -17.42 -2.09
CA ASP A 33 18.68 -16.44 -2.61
C ASP A 33 18.14 -15.63 -3.80
N ARG A 34 16.88 -15.17 -3.66
CA ARG A 34 16.21 -14.39 -4.71
C ARG A 34 16.77 -12.98 -4.74
N SER A 35 16.73 -12.38 -5.93
CA SER A 35 17.01 -10.96 -6.10
C SER A 35 16.11 -10.14 -5.16
N LEU A 36 16.68 -9.11 -4.53
CA LEU A 36 15.93 -8.17 -3.71
C LEU A 36 14.74 -7.55 -4.46
N ILE A 37 14.87 -7.41 -5.78
CA ILE A 37 13.82 -6.88 -6.67
C ILE A 37 12.56 -7.76 -6.65
N GLU A 38 12.68 -9.06 -6.36
CA GLU A 38 11.52 -9.95 -6.22
C GLU A 38 10.58 -9.54 -5.08
N LEU A 39 11.08 -8.81 -4.07
CA LEU A 39 10.20 -8.23 -3.05
C LEU A 39 9.20 -7.24 -3.65
N LEU A 40 9.44 -6.70 -4.84
CA LEU A 40 8.53 -5.80 -5.55
C LEU A 40 7.79 -6.52 -6.69
N THR A 41 8.48 -7.39 -7.42
CA THR A 41 8.01 -7.94 -8.71
C THR A 41 7.37 -9.31 -8.64
N ALA A 42 7.55 -10.05 -7.54
CA ALA A 42 7.08 -11.42 -7.45
C ALA A 42 5.59 -11.55 -7.82
N ASP A 43 5.31 -12.45 -8.75
CA ASP A 43 3.97 -12.83 -9.18
C ASP A 43 3.33 -13.88 -8.26
N TYR A 44 3.91 -14.13 -7.09
CA TYR A 44 3.45 -15.16 -6.17
C TYR A 44 3.40 -14.66 -4.73
N SER A 45 2.63 -15.35 -3.90
CA SER A 45 2.64 -15.19 -2.45
C SER A 45 2.32 -16.51 -1.75
N PHE A 46 2.28 -16.50 -0.41
CA PHE A 46 1.91 -17.65 0.40
C PHE A 46 0.50 -17.47 0.95
N ILE A 47 -0.43 -18.26 0.44
CA ILE A 47 -1.87 -18.08 0.65
C ILE A 47 -2.46 -19.33 1.32
N ASN A 48 -3.32 -19.11 2.32
CA ASN A 48 -4.19 -20.14 2.89
C ASN A 48 -5.66 -19.84 2.53
N GLY A 49 -6.60 -20.68 2.96
CA GLY A 49 -8.02 -20.50 2.67
C GLY A 49 -8.64 -19.21 3.23
N ARG A 50 -8.09 -18.64 4.32
CA ARG A 50 -8.57 -17.35 4.87
C ARG A 50 -8.17 -16.19 3.96
N LEU A 51 -6.91 -16.14 3.54
CA LEU A 51 -6.42 -15.12 2.60
C LEU A 51 -7.01 -15.29 1.20
N ALA A 52 -7.22 -16.52 0.76
CA ALA A 52 -7.85 -16.79 -0.52
C ALA A 52 -9.24 -16.13 -0.61
N ARG A 53 -10.07 -16.28 0.45
CA ARG A 53 -11.36 -15.58 0.54
C ARG A 53 -11.21 -14.06 0.57
N HIS A 54 -10.24 -13.55 1.33
CA HIS A 54 -9.99 -12.10 1.45
C HIS A 54 -9.53 -11.47 0.13
N TYR A 55 -8.74 -12.20 -0.65
CA TYR A 55 -8.15 -11.73 -1.90
C TYR A 55 -8.95 -12.11 -3.15
N GLY A 56 -9.99 -12.94 -3.02
CA GLY A 56 -10.77 -13.43 -4.16
C GLY A 56 -10.04 -14.49 -4.99
N ILE A 57 -9.08 -15.21 -4.40
CA ILE A 57 -8.31 -16.25 -5.10
C ILE A 57 -9.07 -17.58 -5.03
N PRO A 58 -9.49 -18.16 -6.16
CA PRO A 58 -10.26 -19.40 -6.16
C PRO A 58 -9.39 -20.62 -5.85
N HIS A 59 -10.04 -21.75 -5.55
CA HIS A 59 -9.40 -23.07 -5.43
C HIS A 59 -8.33 -23.24 -4.33
N VAL A 60 -8.22 -22.33 -3.37
CA VAL A 60 -7.33 -22.46 -2.20
C VAL A 60 -8.15 -22.61 -0.93
N TYR A 61 -7.99 -23.75 -0.26
CA TYR A 61 -8.79 -24.14 0.91
C TYR A 61 -7.92 -24.65 2.08
N GLY A 62 -8.45 -24.57 3.29
CA GLY A 62 -7.80 -25.04 4.51
C GLY A 62 -6.81 -24.04 5.12
N GLU A 63 -6.25 -24.38 6.28
CA GLU A 63 -5.40 -23.49 7.07
C GLU A 63 -3.95 -23.43 6.58
N GLN A 64 -3.52 -24.46 5.83
CA GLN A 64 -2.16 -24.59 5.34
C GLN A 64 -1.84 -23.57 4.26
N PHE A 65 -0.76 -22.83 4.47
CA PHE A 65 -0.18 -21.90 3.50
C PHE A 65 0.49 -22.67 2.37
N ARG A 66 0.30 -22.19 1.15
CA ARG A 66 1.00 -22.69 -0.04
C ARG A 66 1.42 -21.54 -0.92
N ARG A 67 2.52 -21.71 -1.66
CA ARG A 67 2.92 -20.77 -2.70
C ARG A 67 1.87 -20.80 -3.81
N VAL A 68 1.30 -19.64 -4.12
CA VAL A 68 0.32 -19.44 -5.18
C VAL A 68 0.88 -18.39 -6.12
N THR A 69 1.02 -18.77 -7.39
CA THR A 69 1.30 -17.82 -8.47
C THR A 69 -0.01 -17.17 -8.89
N PHE A 70 0.01 -15.85 -8.95
CA PHE A 70 -1.10 -15.03 -9.38
C PHE A 70 -1.15 -14.98 -10.91
N SER A 71 -2.36 -14.88 -11.48
CA SER A 71 -2.52 -14.56 -12.89
C SER A 71 -2.20 -13.08 -13.13
N GLU A 72 -1.92 -12.74 -14.39
CA GLU A 72 -1.71 -11.35 -14.83
C GLU A 72 -2.93 -10.46 -14.53
N ASP A 73 -4.13 -11.05 -14.46
CA ASP A 73 -5.39 -10.36 -14.15
C ASP A 73 -5.52 -9.93 -12.67
N THR A 74 -4.57 -10.30 -11.80
CA THR A 74 -4.60 -9.85 -10.42
C THR A 74 -3.70 -8.65 -10.22
N ASP A 75 -4.22 -7.62 -9.55
CA ASP A 75 -3.41 -6.50 -9.07
C ASP A 75 -2.56 -6.88 -7.84
N ARG A 76 -2.12 -8.13 -7.68
CA ARG A 76 -1.37 -8.59 -6.50
C ARG A 76 0.05 -9.04 -6.86
N GLY A 77 0.85 -9.30 -5.84
CA GLY A 77 2.28 -9.63 -5.97
C GLY A 77 3.20 -8.71 -5.18
N GLY A 78 4.43 -9.16 -4.96
CA GLY A 78 5.42 -8.48 -4.13
C GLY A 78 4.88 -8.08 -2.75
N LEU A 79 5.62 -7.21 -2.05
CA LEU A 79 5.25 -6.66 -0.75
C LEU A 79 4.11 -5.65 -0.86
N LEU A 80 4.09 -4.86 -1.94
CA LEU A 80 3.15 -3.74 -2.09
C LEU A 80 1.71 -4.22 -2.35
N GLY A 81 1.52 -5.45 -2.83
CA GLY A 81 0.20 -6.08 -2.99
C GLY A 81 -0.29 -6.85 -1.75
N GLN A 82 0.51 -6.96 -0.69
CA GLN A 82 0.15 -7.71 0.52
C GLN A 82 -0.74 -6.90 1.45
N GLY A 83 -1.81 -7.52 1.94
CA GLY A 83 -2.78 -6.87 2.81
C GLY A 83 -2.20 -6.42 4.14
N SER A 84 -1.12 -7.04 4.65
CA SER A 84 -0.41 -6.60 5.86
C SER A 84 0.17 -5.19 5.71
N ILE A 85 0.87 -4.92 4.60
CA ILE A 85 1.48 -3.62 4.28
C ILE A 85 0.38 -2.58 4.02
N LEU A 86 -0.63 -2.95 3.22
CA LEU A 86 -1.77 -2.08 2.90
C LEU A 86 -2.58 -1.70 4.15
N THR A 87 -2.73 -2.63 5.10
CA THR A 87 -3.40 -2.38 6.39
C THR A 87 -2.54 -1.51 7.30
N LEU A 88 -1.24 -1.80 7.39
CA LEU A 88 -0.29 -1.05 8.24
C LEU A 88 -0.23 0.43 7.86
N THR A 89 -0.40 0.72 6.58
CA THR A 89 -0.31 2.06 5.99
C THR A 89 -1.67 2.75 5.84
N SER A 90 -2.71 2.24 6.50
CA SER A 90 -4.07 2.80 6.48
C SER A 90 -4.53 3.25 7.86
N TYR A 91 -5.58 4.06 7.92
CA TYR A 91 -6.23 4.40 9.19
C TYR A 91 -7.19 3.28 9.61
N PRO A 92 -7.58 3.22 10.91
CA PRO A 92 -8.54 2.22 11.38
C PRO A 92 -9.87 2.20 10.63
N THR A 93 -10.29 3.33 10.03
CA THR A 93 -11.62 3.49 9.42
C THR A 93 -11.59 3.71 7.91
N ARG A 94 -10.41 3.89 7.29
CA ARG A 94 -10.29 4.25 5.86
C ARG A 94 -8.86 4.05 5.35
N THR A 95 -8.71 4.07 4.02
CA THR A 95 -7.40 4.20 3.37
C THR A 95 -6.73 5.54 3.71
N SER A 96 -5.43 5.64 3.42
CA SER A 96 -4.68 6.89 3.56
C SER A 96 -3.57 6.97 2.50
N PRO A 97 -3.84 7.59 1.34
CA PRO A 97 -2.82 7.82 0.31
C PRO A 97 -1.58 8.54 0.87
N VAL A 98 -1.78 9.50 1.77
CA VAL A 98 -0.69 10.24 2.42
C VAL A 98 0.22 9.31 3.22
N VAL A 99 -0.36 8.42 4.05
CA VAL A 99 0.42 7.50 4.89
C VAL A 99 1.08 6.41 4.05
N ARG A 100 0.39 5.90 3.02
CA ARG A 100 0.95 4.95 2.05
C ARG A 100 2.14 5.55 1.30
N GLY A 101 1.95 6.75 0.74
CA GLY A 101 2.98 7.48 0.01
C GLY A 101 4.18 7.83 0.88
N LYS A 102 3.94 8.34 2.10
CA LYS A 102 5.01 8.55 3.08
C LYS A 102 5.78 7.26 3.35
N TRP A 103 5.08 6.15 3.61
CA TRP A 103 5.73 4.88 3.91
C TRP A 103 6.59 4.40 2.73
N LEU A 104 6.14 4.57 1.49
CA LEU A 104 6.92 4.27 0.29
C LEU A 104 8.18 5.15 0.17
N LEU A 105 8.05 6.46 0.35
CA LEU A 105 9.20 7.37 0.36
C LEU A 105 10.23 6.99 1.43
N GLU A 106 9.76 6.68 2.63
CA GLU A 106 10.61 6.40 3.78
C GLU A 106 11.21 4.98 3.78
N ASN A 107 10.49 3.97 3.30
CA ASN A 107 10.88 2.56 3.41
C ASN A 107 11.30 1.90 2.11
N ILE A 108 10.94 2.49 0.97
CA ILE A 108 11.25 1.95 -0.36
C ILE A 108 12.19 2.87 -1.14
N LEU A 109 12.03 4.20 -1.06
CA LEU A 109 12.79 5.14 -1.91
C LEU A 109 13.88 5.92 -1.18
N GLY A 110 13.99 5.82 0.15
CA GLY A 110 15.05 6.45 0.93
C GLY A 110 14.96 7.98 0.99
N SER A 111 13.78 8.55 0.71
CA SER A 111 13.55 9.99 0.57
C SER A 111 12.42 10.46 1.49
N PRO A 112 12.52 10.28 2.82
CA PRO A 112 11.44 10.58 3.75
C PRO A 112 11.01 12.06 3.62
N PRO A 113 9.69 12.33 3.58
CA PRO A 113 9.18 13.69 3.53
C PRO A 113 9.53 14.44 4.82
N PRO A 114 9.62 15.79 4.79
CA PRO A 114 9.84 16.58 5.99
C PRO A 114 8.68 16.39 6.98
N PRO A 115 8.90 16.65 8.28
CA PRO A 115 7.83 16.60 9.27
C PRO A 115 6.70 17.57 8.89
N PRO A 116 5.43 17.23 9.18
CA PRO A 116 4.32 18.13 8.92
C PRO A 116 4.47 19.42 9.74
N PRO A 117 4.01 20.58 9.22
CA PRO A 117 3.94 21.80 10.01
C PRO A 117 3.15 21.61 11.32
N PRO A 118 3.43 22.40 12.36
CA PRO A 118 2.58 22.42 13.56
C PRO A 118 1.16 22.88 13.19
N ASP A 119 0.16 22.37 13.93
CA ASP A 119 -1.25 22.78 13.85
C ASP A 119 -1.94 22.59 12.47
N VAL A 120 -1.53 21.58 11.69
CA VAL A 120 -2.23 21.22 10.45
C VAL A 120 -3.60 20.61 10.78
N PRO A 121 -4.71 21.18 10.27
CA PRO A 121 -6.04 20.62 10.47
C PRO A 121 -6.17 19.25 9.79
N GLY A 122 -6.88 18.33 10.43
CA GLY A 122 -7.15 17.01 9.87
C GLY A 122 -7.96 17.06 8.57
N LEU A 123 -7.84 16.02 7.74
CA LEU A 123 -8.61 15.92 6.50
C LEU A 123 -10.12 15.78 6.82
N PRO A 124 -10.99 16.71 6.37
CA PRO A 124 -12.43 16.68 6.67
C PRO A 124 -13.05 15.36 6.24
N ASP A 125 -13.97 14.76 7.01
CA ASP A 125 -14.54 13.44 6.68
C ASP A 125 -15.51 13.44 5.49
N ARG A 126 -15.92 14.62 5.02
CA ARG A 126 -16.83 14.81 3.89
C ARG A 126 -16.30 15.87 2.93
N GLY A 127 -16.84 15.88 1.73
CA GLY A 127 -16.63 16.94 0.76
C GLY A 127 -17.35 18.23 1.13
N GLU A 128 -17.21 19.22 0.26
CA GLU A 128 -17.88 20.52 0.38
C GLU A 128 -19.40 20.37 0.49
N GLY A 129 -20.02 21.23 1.32
CA GLY A 129 -21.44 21.14 1.64
C GLY A 129 -21.86 19.86 2.37
N GLY A 130 -20.92 19.02 2.84
CA GLY A 130 -21.20 17.77 3.53
C GLY A 130 -21.57 16.61 2.59
N GLN A 131 -21.28 16.72 1.30
CA GLN A 131 -21.49 15.65 0.32
C GLN A 131 -20.49 14.49 0.53
N PRO A 132 -20.86 13.25 0.15
CA PRO A 132 -19.89 12.17 0.02
C PRO A 132 -18.77 12.58 -0.94
N ALA A 133 -17.52 12.35 -0.55
CA ALA A 133 -16.36 12.58 -1.38
C ALA A 133 -15.33 11.50 -1.06
N SER A 134 -14.65 11.03 -2.10
CA SER A 134 -13.54 10.10 -1.99
C SER A 134 -12.37 10.74 -1.24
N VAL A 135 -11.50 9.90 -0.68
CA VAL A 135 -10.25 10.35 -0.05
C VAL A 135 -9.39 11.16 -1.03
N ARG A 136 -9.38 10.80 -2.32
CA ARG A 136 -8.70 11.57 -3.38
C ARG A 136 -9.24 12.99 -3.49
N GLU A 137 -10.54 13.17 -3.72
CA GLU A 137 -11.15 14.50 -3.89
C GLU A 137 -10.93 15.38 -2.66
N ARG A 138 -10.98 14.77 -1.46
CA ARG A 138 -10.69 15.47 -0.21
C ARG A 138 -9.23 15.94 -0.15
N LEU A 139 -8.27 15.11 -0.57
CA LEU A 139 -6.85 15.43 -0.60
C LEU A 139 -6.51 16.46 -1.68
N GLU A 140 -7.11 16.37 -2.85
CA GLU A 140 -6.94 17.36 -3.92
C GLU A 140 -7.38 18.75 -3.46
N ARG A 141 -8.55 18.86 -2.80
CA ARG A 141 -8.97 20.11 -2.16
C ARG A 141 -7.99 20.55 -1.06
N HIS A 142 -7.50 19.63 -0.23
CA HIS A 142 -6.53 19.96 0.81
C HIS A 142 -5.22 20.54 0.24
N ARG A 143 -4.83 20.10 -0.96
CA ARG A 143 -3.64 20.54 -1.69
C ARG A 143 -3.81 21.87 -2.42
N GLU A 144 -5.00 22.46 -2.46
CA GLU A 144 -5.19 23.83 -2.96
C GLU A 144 -4.41 24.83 -2.10
N ASN A 145 -4.13 24.50 -0.83
CA ASN A 145 -3.19 25.24 0.00
C ASN A 145 -1.74 24.98 -0.45
N PRO A 146 -0.98 26.01 -0.92
CA PRO A 146 0.39 25.85 -1.38
C PRO A 146 1.35 25.25 -0.34
N VAL A 147 1.10 25.50 0.95
CA VAL A 147 1.91 24.94 2.05
C VAL A 147 1.75 23.42 2.09
N CYS A 148 0.54 22.91 1.94
CA CYS A 148 0.26 21.47 1.92
C CYS A 148 0.76 20.82 0.63
N ALA A 149 0.61 21.49 -0.51
CA ALA A 149 1.02 20.98 -1.82
C ALA A 149 2.51 20.60 -1.86
N THR A 150 3.37 21.37 -1.18
CA THR A 150 4.84 21.19 -1.17
C THR A 150 5.27 19.76 -0.84
N CYS A 151 4.63 19.13 0.15
CA CYS A 151 4.98 17.76 0.57
C CYS A 151 4.07 16.72 -0.11
N HIS A 152 2.79 17.03 -0.24
CA HIS A 152 1.80 16.09 -0.79
C HIS A 152 2.02 15.77 -2.26
N SER A 153 2.62 16.69 -3.04
CA SER A 153 2.91 16.44 -4.45
C SER A 153 3.88 15.29 -4.70
N GLN A 154 4.64 14.86 -3.68
CA GLN A 154 5.57 13.72 -3.75
C GLN A 154 4.97 12.45 -3.11
N MET A 155 4.12 12.59 -2.09
CA MET A 155 3.53 11.46 -1.37
C MET A 155 2.25 10.94 -2.03
N ASP A 156 1.31 11.83 -2.30
CA ASP A 156 -0.05 11.45 -2.67
C ASP A 156 -0.10 10.62 -3.96
N PRO A 157 0.66 10.95 -5.04
CA PRO A 157 0.68 10.13 -6.25
C PRO A 157 1.02 8.66 -5.98
N LEU A 158 2.00 8.40 -5.11
CA LEU A 158 2.42 7.05 -4.73
C LEU A 158 1.30 6.30 -3.97
N GLY A 159 0.61 7.01 -3.08
CA GLY A 159 -0.51 6.44 -2.32
C GLY A 159 -1.75 6.19 -3.16
N PHE A 160 -2.03 7.07 -4.12
CA PHE A 160 -3.17 6.95 -5.04
C PHE A 160 -3.09 5.70 -5.91
N ALA A 161 -1.90 5.33 -6.35
CA ALA A 161 -1.69 4.08 -7.09
C ALA A 161 -2.09 2.80 -6.32
N LEU A 162 -2.28 2.90 -5.00
CA LEU A 162 -2.75 1.79 -4.17
C LEU A 162 -4.24 1.88 -3.82
N GLU A 163 -4.99 2.86 -4.31
CA GLU A 163 -6.40 3.07 -3.89
C GLU A 163 -7.37 2.00 -4.38
N HIS A 164 -6.96 1.13 -5.31
CA HIS A 164 -7.67 -0.14 -5.58
C HIS A 164 -7.65 -1.12 -4.41
N PHE A 165 -6.89 -0.83 -3.35
CA PHE A 165 -6.92 -1.58 -2.10
C PHE A 165 -7.54 -0.76 -0.97
N ASP A 166 -8.54 -1.34 -0.31
CA ASP A 166 -9.18 -0.74 0.87
C ASP A 166 -8.25 -0.73 2.10
N GLY A 167 -8.77 -0.26 3.23
CA GLY A 167 -7.99 -0.13 4.47
C GLY A 167 -7.52 -1.45 5.10
N ILE A 168 -8.00 -2.59 4.62
CA ILE A 168 -7.57 -3.93 5.04
C ILE A 168 -6.92 -4.72 3.89
N GLY A 169 -6.61 -4.06 2.78
CA GLY A 169 -5.95 -4.62 1.62
C GLY A 169 -6.84 -5.49 0.74
N ALA A 170 -8.16 -5.45 0.88
CA ALA A 170 -9.09 -6.06 -0.07
C ALA A 170 -9.17 -5.21 -1.34
N PHE A 171 -9.40 -5.86 -2.49
CA PHE A 171 -9.52 -5.13 -3.75
C PHE A 171 -10.88 -4.42 -3.85
N ARG A 172 -10.90 -3.23 -4.46
CA ARG A 172 -12.10 -2.45 -4.74
C ARG A 172 -11.99 -1.73 -6.08
N SER A 173 -13.11 -1.66 -6.81
CA SER A 173 -13.26 -0.88 -8.05
C SER A 173 -14.02 0.44 -7.83
N VAL A 174 -14.67 0.59 -6.67
CA VAL A 174 -15.49 1.74 -6.31
C VAL A 174 -15.01 2.31 -4.97
N THR A 175 -14.94 3.63 -4.88
CA THR A 175 -14.58 4.39 -3.68
C THR A 175 -15.69 4.34 -2.63
N GLU A 176 -15.40 4.78 -1.41
CA GLU A 176 -16.39 5.00 -0.36
C GLU A 176 -17.48 6.02 -0.73
N ALA A 177 -17.26 6.85 -1.75
CA ALA A 177 -18.25 7.79 -2.28
C ALA A 177 -19.12 7.20 -3.40
N GLY A 178 -18.92 5.94 -3.81
CA GLY A 178 -19.69 5.29 -4.87
C GLY A 178 -19.20 5.59 -6.29
N ALA A 179 -18.11 6.37 -6.44
CA ALA A 179 -17.48 6.64 -7.74
C ALA A 179 -16.40 5.58 -8.06
N PRO A 180 -16.09 5.31 -9.35
CA PRO A 180 -14.96 4.47 -9.73
C PRO A 180 -13.65 4.94 -9.05
N VAL A 181 -12.79 3.99 -8.69
CA VAL A 181 -11.46 4.31 -8.16
C VAL A 181 -10.59 4.90 -9.26
N ASP A 182 -10.02 6.08 -9.00
CA ASP A 182 -8.94 6.64 -9.79
C ASP A 182 -7.61 6.35 -9.07
N ALA A 183 -6.86 5.38 -9.60
CA ALA A 183 -5.54 4.99 -9.12
C ALA A 183 -4.38 5.59 -9.93
N SER A 184 -4.62 6.68 -10.67
CA SER A 184 -3.55 7.40 -11.38
C SER A 184 -2.65 8.19 -10.43
N GLY A 185 -1.35 8.19 -10.69
CA GLY A 185 -0.36 9.00 -9.99
C GLY A 185 0.43 9.84 -10.98
N SER A 186 0.61 11.11 -10.69
CA SER A 186 1.46 12.01 -11.47
C SER A 186 2.30 12.91 -10.57
N PHE A 187 3.59 13.00 -10.88
CA PHE A 187 4.49 13.95 -10.22
C PHE A 187 4.53 15.29 -10.96
N PRO A 188 4.66 16.44 -10.26
CA PRO A 188 4.80 17.75 -10.91
C PRO A 188 6.01 17.85 -11.85
N THR A 189 7.07 17.09 -11.57
CA THR A 189 8.30 17.03 -12.36
C THR A 189 8.20 16.10 -13.57
N GLY A 190 7.04 15.49 -13.80
CA GLY A 190 6.83 14.45 -14.81
C GLY A 190 6.95 13.05 -14.25
N GLY A 191 6.38 12.08 -14.97
CA GLY A 191 6.21 10.70 -14.52
C GLY A 191 4.77 10.44 -14.13
N GLU A 192 4.06 9.73 -15.01
CA GLU A 192 2.70 9.25 -14.80
C GLU A 192 2.72 7.74 -14.65
N PHE A 193 1.88 7.22 -13.76
CA PHE A 193 1.71 5.80 -13.55
C PHE A 193 0.29 5.50 -13.08
N GLU A 194 -0.14 4.27 -13.27
CA GLU A 194 -1.48 3.84 -12.90
C GLU A 194 -1.41 2.54 -12.10
N GLY A 195 -2.11 2.54 -10.97
CA GLY A 195 -2.26 1.37 -10.12
C GLY A 195 -0.94 0.80 -9.59
N LEU A 196 -1.03 -0.41 -9.04
CA LEU A 196 0.13 -1.08 -8.46
C LEU A 196 1.18 -1.43 -9.52
N GLY A 197 0.76 -1.85 -10.71
CA GLY A 197 1.67 -2.19 -11.82
C GLY A 197 2.52 -1.00 -12.26
N GLY A 198 1.90 0.17 -12.47
CA GLY A 198 2.62 1.39 -12.81
C GLY A 198 3.55 1.85 -11.68
N LEU A 199 3.09 1.78 -10.42
CA LEU A 199 3.91 2.12 -9.26
C LEU A 199 5.16 1.23 -9.15
N ARG A 200 5.03 -0.08 -9.38
CA ARG A 200 6.18 -0.99 -9.41
C ARG A 200 7.17 -0.60 -10.51
N THR A 201 6.68 -0.33 -11.72
CA THR A 201 7.53 0.12 -12.84
C THR A 201 8.29 1.39 -12.48
N PHE A 202 7.63 2.36 -11.83
CA PHE A 202 8.28 3.57 -11.34
C PHE A 202 9.39 3.28 -10.32
N ILE A 203 9.14 2.43 -9.32
CA ILE A 203 10.14 2.06 -8.31
C ILE A 203 11.30 1.29 -8.95
N LEU A 204 11.04 0.43 -9.93
CA LEU A 204 12.10 -0.30 -10.66
C LEU A 204 13.02 0.64 -11.45
N GLY A 205 12.51 1.78 -11.92
CA GLY A 205 13.34 2.87 -12.45
C GLY A 205 14.32 3.46 -11.43
N HIS A 206 14.03 3.29 -10.14
CA HIS A 206 14.82 3.75 -8.99
C HIS A 206 15.37 2.56 -8.16
N ARG A 207 15.63 1.41 -8.80
CA ARG A 207 16.04 0.18 -8.12
C ARG A 207 17.28 0.30 -7.23
N GLU A 208 18.20 1.21 -7.56
CA GLU A 208 19.41 1.47 -6.76
C GLU A 208 19.04 2.12 -5.42
N ALA A 209 18.20 3.17 -5.44
CA ALA A 209 17.67 3.79 -4.23
C ALA A 209 16.90 2.77 -3.36
N PHE A 210 16.14 1.87 -3.99
CA PHE A 210 15.48 0.77 -3.28
C PHE A 210 16.47 -0.18 -2.60
N ALA A 211 17.51 -0.61 -3.33
CA ALA A 211 18.52 -1.49 -2.77
C ALA A 211 19.30 -0.84 -1.62
N GLU A 212 19.73 0.41 -1.79
CA GLU A 212 20.43 1.19 -0.75
C GLU A 212 19.56 1.33 0.51
N THR A 213 18.30 1.75 0.35
CA THR A 213 17.35 1.92 1.46
C THR A 213 17.13 0.61 2.22
N PHE A 214 16.98 -0.50 1.49
CA PHE A 214 16.82 -1.81 2.11
C PHE A 214 18.06 -2.22 2.91
N ILE A 215 19.24 -2.07 2.32
CA ILE A 215 20.51 -2.43 2.96
C ILE A 215 20.73 -1.58 4.21
N GLU A 216 20.49 -0.27 4.14
CA GLU A 216 20.62 0.65 5.28
C GLU A 216 19.70 0.22 6.43
N LYS A 217 18.41 -0.03 6.14
CA LYS A 217 17.44 -0.45 7.17
C LYS A 217 17.75 -1.81 7.75
N LEU A 218 18.17 -2.77 6.92
CA LEU A 218 18.58 -4.09 7.39
C LEU A 218 19.80 -3.99 8.30
N LEU A 219 20.79 -3.17 7.94
CA LEU A 219 21.98 -2.95 8.74
C LEU A 219 21.65 -2.23 10.05
N ALA A 220 20.81 -1.20 10.02
CA ALA A 220 20.34 -0.50 11.22
C ALA A 220 19.66 -1.48 12.19
N TYR A 221 18.73 -2.31 11.70
CA TYR A 221 18.09 -3.35 12.50
C TYR A 221 19.10 -4.36 13.07
N ALA A 222 20.04 -4.86 12.25
CA ALA A 222 21.05 -5.82 12.67
C ALA A 222 22.00 -5.26 13.74
N LEU A 223 22.23 -3.95 13.73
CA LEU A 223 23.06 -3.24 14.72
C LEU A 223 22.26 -2.72 15.92
N GLY A 224 20.94 -2.86 15.93
CA GLY A 224 20.06 -2.33 16.98
C GLY A 224 20.02 -0.79 17.02
N ARG A 225 20.11 -0.14 15.86
CA ARG A 225 20.09 1.32 15.69
C ARG A 225 18.83 1.81 15.01
#